data_AF-A0A381QHQ9-F1
#
_entry.id   AF-A0A381QHQ9-F1
#
_cell.length_a   1.000
_cell.length_b   1.000
_cell.length_c   1.000
_cell.angle_alpha   90.00
_cell.angle_beta   90.00
_cell.angle_gamma   90.00
#
_symmetry.space_group_name_H-M   'P 1'
#
loop_
_entity.id
_entity.type
_entity.pdbx_description
1 polymer ?
#
loop_
_entity_poly.entity_id
_entity_poly.type
_entity_poly.pdbx_seq_one_letter_code
_entity_poly.pdbx_strand_id
1 'polypeptide(L)'
;MTLGIMVQQYSYSHHSAVSFDREKTVTVSGKITRSVWRNPHMAINIDVINDSGEATLWKIEGPGTTILAGRGFNKQMLSNAADNGENITVVLHPLKTGKPGGLLQAITMADGSSYRLGEEYQSTPAGVRRRTIPSLVEWVPPPEGETWQEREKKTRPAQLPLIGNSPRQTGAGALDPENLGKIRPSTPFDLTGTWTFRGEDRGDTDYSANYGSYEFKPHPTFTEKGQNILDEYLTNARAGIRFGEPTAICYPAGMPRVMTRYGSLMMLQYPTAIFMLSRLNNEYRVIFLDGRKREPNETRDYNWNGESIGHWEEDTLVVHTEGFTDENHLIQQGIFTGDQLKITERITMINNGNTLKMDFIMTDSEHWVGEWRHTKFRDRILRSDIREANCIPADNALLPGIR
;
A
#
# COMPACT_ATOMS: atom_id res chain seq x y z
N MET A 1 30.32 35.94 -7.85
CA MET A 1 29.74 34.96 -6.90
C MET A 1 28.43 34.48 -7.47
N THR A 2 28.43 33.27 -8.01
CA THR A 2 27.33 32.72 -8.80
C THR A 2 26.25 32.18 -7.86
N LEU A 3 25.09 32.81 -7.91
CA LEU A 3 23.89 32.44 -7.15
C LEU A 3 23.35 31.12 -7.75
N GLY A 4 23.51 30.01 -7.03
CA GLY A 4 22.95 28.71 -7.42
C GLY A 4 21.46 28.66 -7.12
N ILE A 5 20.63 28.84 -8.14
CA ILE A 5 19.18 28.64 -8.06
C ILE A 5 18.91 27.14 -7.95
N MET A 6 18.45 26.67 -6.79
CA MET A 6 17.85 25.34 -6.66
C MET A 6 16.56 25.32 -7.47
N VAL A 7 16.57 24.58 -8.58
CA VAL A 7 15.36 24.26 -9.35
C VAL A 7 14.59 23.20 -8.56
N GLN A 8 13.50 23.61 -7.91
CA GLN A 8 12.50 22.68 -7.38
C GLN A 8 11.89 21.89 -8.55
N GLN A 9 12.19 20.60 -8.64
CA GLN A 9 11.51 19.69 -9.56
C GLN A 9 10.16 19.29 -8.96
N TYR A 10 9.11 19.98 -9.37
CA TYR A 10 7.74 19.48 -9.24
C TYR A 10 7.54 18.33 -10.24
N SER A 11 7.37 17.10 -9.76
CA SER A 11 6.97 15.99 -10.63
C SER A 11 5.46 16.07 -10.89
N TYR A 12 5.12 16.38 -12.14
CA TYR A 12 3.77 16.37 -12.68
C TYR A 12 3.18 14.95 -12.72
N SER A 13 1.85 14.87 -12.63
CA SER A 13 0.97 13.70 -12.71
C SER A 13 1.49 12.55 -13.58
N HIS A 14 1.79 11.39 -12.97
CA HIS A 14 2.25 10.16 -13.65
C HIS A 14 1.12 9.34 -14.31
N HIS A 15 -0.13 9.83 -14.32
CA HIS A 15 -1.24 9.17 -15.02
C HIS A 15 -1.28 9.49 -16.54
N SER A 16 -0.21 10.09 -17.07
CA SER A 16 -0.07 10.48 -18.46
C SER A 16 1.22 9.92 -19.04
N ALA A 17 1.10 9.01 -20.01
CA ALA A 17 2.24 8.46 -20.76
C ALA A 17 2.88 9.47 -21.75
N VAL A 18 2.59 10.78 -21.62
CA VAL A 18 3.04 11.84 -22.54
C VAL A 18 4.56 11.97 -22.62
N SER A 19 5.24 11.63 -21.52
CA SER A 19 6.69 11.73 -21.36
C SER A 19 7.46 10.69 -22.18
N PHE A 20 6.81 9.63 -22.65
CA PHE A 20 7.44 8.52 -23.37
C PHE A 20 7.28 8.66 -24.89
N ASP A 21 8.34 8.34 -25.62
CA ASP A 21 8.33 8.23 -27.09
C ASP A 21 7.85 6.83 -27.49
N ARG A 22 6.55 6.73 -27.78
CA ARG A 22 5.89 5.45 -28.11
C ARG A 22 6.19 4.94 -29.52
N GLU A 23 6.86 5.74 -30.36
CA GLU A 23 7.31 5.28 -31.69
C GLU A 23 8.67 4.59 -31.63
N LYS A 24 9.40 4.75 -30.51
CA LYS A 24 10.72 4.18 -30.34
C LYS A 24 10.68 3.04 -29.33
N THR A 25 11.51 2.04 -29.60
CA THR A 25 11.75 0.94 -28.69
C THR A 25 13.23 0.84 -28.44
N VAL A 26 13.63 0.79 -27.18
CA VAL A 26 15.02 0.61 -26.76
C VAL A 26 15.10 -0.66 -25.94
N THR A 27 16.15 -1.45 -26.16
CA THR A 27 16.48 -2.61 -25.33
C THR A 27 17.74 -2.28 -24.54
N VAL A 28 17.69 -2.48 -23.22
CA VAL A 28 18.86 -2.33 -22.34
C VAL A 28 18.95 -3.52 -21.40
N SER A 29 20.18 -3.88 -21.04
CA SER A 29 20.46 -4.95 -20.08
C SER A 29 21.29 -4.38 -18.92
N GLY A 30 20.94 -4.76 -17.70
CA GLY A 30 21.60 -4.22 -16.52
C GLY A 30 21.18 -4.92 -15.24
N LYS A 31 21.83 -4.53 -14.13
CA LYS A 31 21.58 -5.08 -12.80
C LYS A 31 20.56 -4.25 -12.07
N ILE A 32 19.63 -4.89 -11.36
CA ILE A 32 18.62 -4.18 -10.55
C ILE A 32 19.31 -3.51 -9.36
N THR A 33 19.15 -2.19 -9.25
CA THR A 33 19.60 -1.42 -8.09
C THR A 33 18.45 -1.04 -7.17
N ARG A 34 17.22 -1.05 -7.69
CA ARG A 34 16.01 -0.88 -6.89
C ARG A 34 14.83 -1.50 -7.61
N SER A 35 13.96 -2.17 -6.88
CA SER A 35 12.64 -2.57 -7.35
C SER A 35 11.57 -2.02 -6.42
N VAL A 36 10.44 -1.63 -6.99
CA VAL A 36 9.26 -1.17 -6.27
C VAL A 36 8.08 -1.98 -6.81
N TRP A 37 7.55 -2.89 -6.01
CA TRP A 37 6.42 -3.74 -6.36
C TRP A 37 5.16 -3.27 -5.64
N ARG A 38 4.54 -2.20 -6.13
CA ARG A 38 3.31 -1.64 -5.55
C ARG A 38 2.41 -1.05 -6.63
N ASN A 39 1.12 -0.97 -6.36
CA ASN A 39 0.17 -0.25 -7.22
C ASN A 39 0.25 1.28 -7.00
N PRO A 40 -0.06 2.13 -7.99
CA PRO A 40 -0.67 1.80 -9.29
C PRO A 40 0.32 1.30 -10.37
N HIS A 41 1.64 1.50 -10.17
CA HIS A 41 2.69 1.11 -11.11
C HIS A 41 3.89 0.55 -10.37
N MET A 42 4.36 -0.62 -10.81
CA MET A 42 5.68 -1.09 -10.40
C MET A 42 6.78 -0.23 -11.04
N ALA A 43 7.95 -0.18 -10.43
CA ALA A 43 9.12 0.48 -11.01
C ALA A 43 10.38 -0.33 -10.74
N ILE A 44 11.34 -0.25 -11.66
CA ILE A 44 12.67 -0.83 -11.49
C ILE A 44 13.72 0.21 -11.88
N ASN A 45 14.77 0.29 -11.09
CA ASN A 45 16.00 0.95 -11.45
C ASN A 45 17.03 -0.11 -11.82
N ILE A 46 17.73 0.09 -12.92
CA ILE A 46 18.83 -0.77 -13.32
C ILE A 46 20.08 0.04 -13.64
N ASP A 47 21.23 -0.51 -13.29
CA ASP A 47 22.53 0.01 -13.75
C ASP A 47 22.92 -0.69 -15.05
N VAL A 48 23.01 0.10 -16.12
CA VAL A 48 23.44 -0.34 -17.46
C VAL A 48 24.89 0.09 -17.66
N ILE A 49 25.77 -0.88 -17.85
CA ILE A 49 27.19 -0.65 -18.09
C ILE A 49 27.38 -0.37 -19.58
N ASN A 50 28.02 0.74 -19.92
CA ASN A 50 28.37 1.07 -21.31
C ASN A 50 29.69 0.40 -21.75
N ASP A 51 30.06 0.55 -23.02
CA ASP A 51 31.28 -0.06 -23.59
C ASP A 51 32.58 0.41 -22.90
N SER A 52 32.56 1.56 -22.22
CA SER A 52 33.67 2.08 -21.42
C SER A 52 33.69 1.57 -19.97
N GLY A 53 32.74 0.72 -19.58
CA GLY A 53 32.64 0.18 -18.21
C GLY A 53 31.97 1.11 -17.19
N GLU A 54 31.43 2.25 -17.63
CA GLU A 54 30.73 3.20 -16.76
C GLU A 54 29.26 2.79 -16.62
N ALA A 55 28.77 2.78 -15.37
CA ALA A 55 27.39 2.45 -15.05
C ALA A 55 26.47 3.68 -15.16
N THR A 56 25.39 3.55 -15.92
CA THR A 56 24.32 4.56 -16.01
C THR A 56 23.05 4.03 -15.36
N LEU A 57 22.47 4.79 -14.43
CA LEU A 57 21.20 4.47 -13.80
C LEU A 57 20.01 4.73 -14.75
N TRP A 58 19.27 3.69 -15.09
CA TRP A 58 18.02 3.76 -15.84
C TRP A 58 16.82 3.61 -14.91
N LYS A 59 15.85 4.54 -15.01
CA LYS A 59 14.59 4.49 -14.25
C LYS A 59 13.45 4.03 -15.14
N ILE A 60 12.83 2.91 -14.79
CA ILE A 60 11.85 2.25 -15.65
C ILE A 60 10.52 2.13 -14.91
N GLU A 61 9.46 2.64 -15.55
CA GLU A 61 8.08 2.54 -15.08
C GLU A 61 7.42 1.32 -15.71
N GLY A 62 6.75 0.49 -14.92
CA GLY A 62 5.96 -0.65 -15.39
C GLY A 62 4.46 -0.49 -15.13
N PRO A 63 3.64 -1.49 -15.49
CA PRO A 63 2.20 -1.47 -15.24
C PRO A 63 1.90 -1.74 -13.75
N GLY A 64 0.62 -1.73 -13.41
CA GLY A 64 0.16 -2.20 -12.09
C GLY A 64 0.55 -3.66 -11.84
N THR A 65 0.87 -3.96 -10.57
CA THR A 65 1.41 -5.26 -10.15
C THR A 65 0.44 -6.41 -10.45
N THR A 66 -0.87 -6.15 -10.41
CA THR A 66 -1.93 -7.12 -10.69
C THR A 66 -1.86 -7.71 -12.10
N ILE A 67 -1.54 -6.89 -13.10
CA ILE A 67 -1.50 -7.32 -14.51
C ILE A 67 -0.33 -8.29 -14.73
N LEU A 68 0.82 -7.99 -14.12
CA LEU A 68 2.02 -8.79 -14.18
C LEU A 68 1.88 -10.09 -13.39
N ALA A 69 1.31 -10.01 -12.19
CA ALA A 69 1.02 -11.18 -11.35
C ALA A 69 0.12 -12.19 -12.08
N GLY A 70 -0.93 -11.72 -12.76
CA GLY A 70 -1.80 -12.58 -13.58
C GLY A 70 -1.09 -13.26 -14.77
N ARG A 71 0.14 -12.85 -15.11
CA ARG A 71 0.98 -13.45 -16.15
C ARG A 71 2.16 -14.25 -15.58
N GLY A 72 2.15 -14.52 -14.27
CA GLY A 72 3.17 -15.29 -13.58
C GLY A 72 4.44 -14.51 -13.21
N PHE A 73 4.45 -13.18 -13.37
CA PHE A 73 5.56 -12.33 -12.91
C PHE A 73 5.27 -11.75 -11.52
N ASN A 74 6.20 -11.83 -10.59
CA ASN A 74 5.96 -11.44 -9.20
C ASN A 74 7.17 -10.76 -8.52
N LYS A 75 6.95 -10.20 -7.31
CA LYS A 75 7.98 -9.52 -6.49
C LYS A 75 9.23 -10.38 -6.32
N GLN A 76 9.07 -11.67 -6.00
CA GLN A 76 10.18 -12.57 -5.66
C GLN A 76 11.18 -12.69 -6.81
N MET A 77 10.72 -12.70 -8.06
CA MET A 77 11.61 -12.77 -9.22
C MET A 77 12.54 -11.55 -9.30
N LEU A 78 12.03 -10.34 -8.99
CA LEU A 78 12.84 -9.13 -8.96
C LEU A 78 13.82 -9.12 -7.77
N SER A 79 13.35 -9.55 -6.60
CA SER A 79 14.20 -9.65 -5.40
C SER A 79 15.35 -10.64 -5.62
N ASN A 80 15.06 -11.85 -6.09
CA ASN A 80 16.07 -12.87 -6.35
C ASN A 80 17.11 -12.39 -7.38
N ALA A 81 16.67 -11.75 -8.47
CA ALA A 81 17.59 -11.23 -9.48
C ALA A 81 18.50 -10.11 -8.92
N ALA A 82 17.98 -9.26 -8.04
CA ALA A 82 18.77 -8.25 -7.36
C ALA A 82 19.79 -8.87 -6.39
N ASP A 83 19.35 -9.80 -5.55
CA ASP A 83 20.18 -10.48 -4.54
C ASP A 83 21.31 -11.30 -5.17
N ASN A 84 21.02 -11.96 -6.31
CA ASN A 84 22.01 -12.72 -7.07
C ASN A 84 22.90 -11.84 -7.97
N GLY A 85 22.62 -10.53 -8.07
CA GLY A 85 23.35 -9.61 -8.94
C GLY A 85 23.24 -9.97 -10.43
N GLU A 86 22.10 -10.54 -10.83
CA GLU A 86 21.79 -11.00 -12.18
C GLU A 86 21.48 -9.84 -13.13
N ASN A 87 21.86 -10.00 -14.39
CA ASN A 87 21.45 -9.06 -15.44
C ASN A 87 20.04 -9.41 -15.93
N ILE A 88 19.15 -8.43 -15.88
CA ILE A 88 17.86 -8.49 -16.59
C ILE A 88 17.97 -7.71 -17.90
N THR A 89 17.16 -8.10 -18.88
CA THR A 89 17.00 -7.36 -20.14
C THR A 89 15.61 -6.78 -20.21
N VAL A 90 15.50 -5.49 -20.48
CA VAL A 90 14.22 -4.79 -20.60
C VAL A 90 14.08 -4.17 -21.97
N VAL A 91 12.85 -4.25 -22.49
CA VAL A 91 12.42 -3.53 -23.68
C VAL A 91 11.50 -2.40 -23.22
N LEU A 92 11.72 -1.17 -23.67
CA LEU A 92 10.98 0.00 -23.20
C LEU A 92 10.71 1.05 -24.29
N HIS A 93 9.71 1.89 -24.06
CA HIS A 93 9.54 3.17 -24.74
C HIS A 93 10.33 4.26 -23.98
N PRO A 94 11.36 4.88 -24.59
CA PRO A 94 12.24 5.80 -23.87
C PRO A 94 11.56 7.13 -23.54
N LEU A 95 12.13 7.88 -22.59
CA LEU A 95 11.72 9.27 -22.35
C LEU A 95 12.02 10.17 -23.55
N LYS A 96 11.06 11.03 -23.93
CA LYS A 96 11.26 12.05 -24.98
C LYS A 96 12.38 13.04 -24.67
N THR A 97 12.72 13.20 -23.39
CA THR A 97 13.80 14.09 -22.92
C THR A 97 15.20 13.51 -23.20
N GLY A 98 15.30 12.24 -23.59
CA GLY A 98 16.58 11.53 -23.80
C GLY A 98 17.26 11.08 -22.50
N LYS A 99 16.68 11.36 -21.32
CA LYS A 99 17.23 10.85 -20.05
C LYS A 99 17.12 9.32 -19.98
N PRO A 100 18.07 8.62 -19.34
CA PRO A 100 18.05 7.16 -19.16
C PRO A 100 16.80 6.69 -18.39
N GLY A 101 15.85 6.10 -19.12
CA GLY A 101 14.61 5.60 -18.56
C GLY A 101 13.48 5.50 -19.57
N GLY A 102 12.39 4.89 -19.15
CA GLY A 102 11.21 4.75 -20.01
C GLY A 102 10.13 3.84 -19.45
N LEU A 103 9.14 3.59 -20.29
CA LEU A 103 7.98 2.75 -19.99
C LEU A 103 8.24 1.32 -20.45
N LEU A 104 8.27 0.38 -19.50
CA LEU A 104 8.50 -1.04 -19.72
C LEU A 104 7.49 -1.61 -20.73
N GLN A 105 7.98 -2.44 -21.64
CA GLN A 105 7.21 -3.19 -22.64
C GLN A 105 7.42 -4.71 -22.49
N ALA A 106 8.63 -5.13 -22.12
CA ALA A 106 8.93 -6.51 -21.77
C ALA A 106 10.11 -6.57 -20.80
N ILE A 107 10.13 -7.60 -19.96
CA ILE A 107 11.26 -7.95 -19.12
C ILE A 107 11.65 -9.40 -19.38
N THR A 108 12.95 -9.65 -19.52
CA THR A 108 13.54 -10.97 -19.64
C THR A 108 14.52 -11.16 -18.50
N MET A 109 14.32 -12.22 -17.71
CA MET A 109 15.14 -12.58 -16.56
C MET A 109 16.40 -13.34 -17.01
N ALA A 110 17.36 -13.55 -16.11
CA ALA A 110 18.62 -14.21 -16.43
C ALA A 110 18.46 -15.70 -16.82
N ASP A 111 17.40 -16.35 -16.35
CA ASP A 111 17.02 -17.71 -16.73
C ASP A 111 16.38 -17.81 -18.14
N GLY A 112 16.23 -16.67 -18.83
CA GLY A 112 15.62 -16.57 -20.15
C GLY A 112 14.10 -16.48 -20.14
N SER A 113 13.44 -16.57 -18.98
CA SER A 113 12.01 -16.33 -18.86
C SER A 113 11.68 -14.88 -19.27
N SER A 114 10.65 -14.72 -20.10
CA SER A 114 10.30 -13.42 -20.68
C SER A 114 8.83 -13.11 -20.47
N TYR A 115 8.56 -11.93 -19.91
CA TYR A 115 7.25 -11.43 -19.58
C TYR A 115 6.95 -10.20 -20.42
N ARG A 116 6.09 -10.38 -21.42
CA ARG A 116 5.65 -9.30 -22.30
C ARG A 116 4.42 -8.62 -21.72
N LEU A 117 4.42 -7.29 -21.77
CA LEU A 117 3.27 -6.49 -21.39
C LEU A 117 2.31 -6.41 -22.58
N GLY A 118 1.38 -7.37 -22.66
CA GLY A 118 0.44 -7.55 -23.79
C GLY A 118 -0.49 -6.36 -24.08
N GLU A 119 -0.73 -6.18 -25.38
CA GLU A 119 -1.71 -5.38 -26.16
C GLU A 119 -2.06 -3.93 -25.81
N GLU A 120 -2.00 -3.47 -24.55
CA GLU A 120 -2.29 -2.05 -24.24
C GLU A 120 -1.22 -1.07 -24.76
N TYR A 121 -0.07 -1.60 -25.19
CA TYR A 121 1.07 -0.80 -25.64
C TYR A 121 1.72 -1.31 -26.94
N GLN A 122 1.13 -2.29 -27.63
CA GLN A 122 1.53 -2.59 -29.01
C GLN A 122 1.21 -1.41 -29.93
N SER A 123 1.98 -1.24 -31.00
CA SER A 123 1.61 -0.35 -32.10
C SER A 123 0.18 -0.69 -32.52
N THR A 124 -0.74 0.25 -32.31
CA THR A 124 -2.12 0.15 -32.79
C THR A 124 -2.11 -0.32 -34.24
N PRO A 125 -2.83 -1.41 -34.59
CA PRO A 125 -2.99 -1.83 -35.98
C PRO A 125 -3.42 -0.64 -36.84
N ALA A 126 -2.96 -0.60 -38.10
CA ALA A 126 -3.36 0.45 -39.04
C ALA A 126 -4.90 0.56 -39.07
N GLY A 127 -5.43 1.73 -38.67
CA GLY A 127 -6.87 1.99 -38.60
C GLY A 127 -7.49 2.02 -37.20
N VAL A 128 -6.76 1.60 -36.15
CA VAL A 128 -7.22 1.77 -34.76
C VAL A 128 -6.76 3.15 -34.25
N ARG A 129 -7.71 4.05 -33.98
CA ARG A 129 -7.40 5.37 -33.39
C ARG A 129 -6.72 5.14 -32.03
N ARG A 130 -5.45 5.55 -31.90
CA ARG A 130 -4.79 5.57 -30.59
C ARG A 130 -5.64 6.35 -29.61
N ARG A 131 -5.73 5.86 -28.37
CA ARG A 131 -6.30 6.61 -27.26
C ARG A 131 -5.44 7.87 -27.07
N THR A 132 -5.91 9.00 -27.59
CA THR A 132 -5.27 10.29 -27.36
C THR A 132 -5.44 10.65 -25.89
N ILE A 133 -4.38 11.13 -25.26
CA ILE A 133 -4.44 11.59 -23.88
C ILE A 133 -5.46 12.72 -23.84
N PRO A 134 -6.50 12.68 -22.98
CA PRO A 134 -7.60 13.64 -23.03
C PRO A 134 -7.16 15.12 -22.99
N SER A 135 -6.09 15.44 -22.26
CA SER A 135 -5.53 16.79 -22.19
C SER A 135 -4.84 17.27 -23.48
N LEU A 136 -4.57 16.37 -24.42
CA LEU A 136 -3.99 16.68 -25.74
C LEU A 136 -5.04 16.69 -26.85
N VAL A 137 -6.29 16.33 -26.54
CA VAL A 137 -7.40 16.44 -27.48
C VAL A 137 -7.90 17.88 -27.39
N GLU A 138 -7.90 18.59 -28.52
CA GLU A 138 -8.55 19.90 -28.60
C GLU A 138 -10.03 19.75 -28.21
N TRP A 139 -10.49 20.60 -27.29
CA TRP A 139 -11.87 20.54 -26.84
C TRP A 139 -12.81 20.90 -27.99
N VAL A 140 -13.78 20.04 -28.26
CA VAL A 140 -14.87 20.28 -29.20
C VAL A 140 -16.17 20.29 -28.40
N PRO A 141 -17.02 21.33 -28.52
CA PRO A 141 -18.30 21.36 -27.84
C PRO A 141 -19.18 20.19 -28.28
N PRO A 142 -20.06 19.67 -27.41
CA PRO A 142 -21.09 18.72 -27.83
C PRO A 142 -21.94 19.29 -28.98
N PRO A 143 -22.51 18.42 -29.85
CA PRO A 143 -23.41 18.88 -30.91
C PRO A 143 -24.52 19.76 -30.34
N GLU A 144 -24.87 20.82 -31.07
CA GLU A 144 -25.94 21.74 -30.67
C GLU A 144 -27.27 20.97 -30.49
N GLY A 145 -27.92 21.15 -29.35
CA GLY A 145 -29.15 20.45 -28.99
C GLY A 145 -28.99 19.04 -28.42
N GLU A 146 -27.78 18.45 -28.38
CA GLU A 146 -27.56 17.13 -27.76
C GLU A 146 -27.81 17.19 -26.24
N THR A 147 -28.82 16.45 -25.78
CA THR A 147 -29.14 16.32 -24.35
C THR A 147 -28.17 15.35 -23.64
N TRP A 148 -28.06 15.46 -22.32
CA TRP A 148 -27.21 14.52 -21.57
C TRP A 148 -27.74 13.08 -21.64
N GLN A 149 -29.05 12.88 -21.83
CA GLN A 149 -29.69 11.57 -21.98
C GLN A 149 -29.32 10.92 -23.32
N GLU A 150 -29.32 11.69 -24.40
CA GLU A 150 -28.88 11.20 -25.71
C GLU A 150 -27.40 10.82 -25.68
N ARG A 151 -26.57 11.66 -25.05
CA ARG A 151 -25.16 11.34 -24.84
C ARG A 151 -24.98 10.08 -24.01
N GLU A 152 -25.68 9.96 -22.89
CA GLU A 152 -25.65 8.79 -22.01
C GLU A 152 -26.03 7.52 -22.79
N LYS A 153 -27.13 7.54 -23.54
CA LYS A 153 -27.54 6.41 -24.38
C LYS A 153 -26.51 6.07 -25.47
N LYS A 154 -25.86 7.07 -26.04
CA LYS A 154 -24.85 6.94 -27.10
C LYS A 154 -23.52 6.39 -26.58
N THR A 155 -23.12 6.72 -25.36
CA THR A 155 -21.80 6.36 -24.80
C THR A 155 -21.84 5.28 -23.73
N ARG A 156 -23.02 4.96 -23.19
CA ARG A 156 -23.19 3.92 -22.16
C ARG A 156 -22.74 2.56 -22.71
N PRO A 157 -21.99 1.77 -21.90
CA PRO A 157 -21.70 0.37 -22.22
C PRO A 157 -22.97 -0.44 -22.49
N ALA A 158 -22.91 -1.40 -23.41
CA ALA A 158 -24.06 -2.22 -23.78
C ALA A 158 -24.63 -3.05 -22.62
N GLN A 159 -23.83 -3.32 -21.59
CA GLN A 159 -24.21 -4.07 -20.40
C GLN A 159 -23.96 -3.22 -19.14
N LEU A 160 -24.96 -3.20 -18.26
CA LEU A 160 -24.88 -2.66 -16.90
C LEU A 160 -25.59 -3.62 -15.91
N PRO A 161 -25.13 -3.74 -14.65
CA PRO A 161 -23.90 -3.16 -14.11
C PRO A 161 -22.64 -3.75 -14.77
N LEU A 162 -21.52 -3.03 -14.68
CA LEU A 162 -20.24 -3.53 -15.17
C LEU A 162 -19.76 -4.69 -14.29
N ILE A 163 -19.30 -5.77 -14.91
CA ILE A 163 -18.70 -6.90 -14.21
C ILE A 163 -17.18 -6.74 -14.29
N GLY A 164 -16.53 -6.61 -13.13
CA GLY A 164 -15.08 -6.60 -13.03
C GLY A 164 -14.49 -7.96 -13.43
N ASN A 165 -13.38 -7.94 -14.17
CA ASN A 165 -12.67 -9.16 -14.59
C ASN A 165 -11.17 -9.03 -14.31
N SER A 166 -10.83 -8.77 -13.04
CA SER A 166 -9.44 -8.72 -12.59
C SER A 166 -8.96 -10.10 -12.11
N PRO A 167 -7.69 -10.49 -12.32
CA PRO A 167 -7.13 -11.73 -11.79
C PRO A 167 -7.26 -11.91 -10.26
N ARG A 168 -7.41 -10.81 -9.50
CA ARG A 168 -7.63 -10.83 -8.04
C ARG A 168 -9.08 -11.09 -7.64
N GLN A 169 -10.03 -10.85 -8.55
CA GLN A 169 -11.46 -11.01 -8.26
C GLN A 169 -11.84 -12.49 -8.39
N THR A 170 -11.55 -13.24 -7.33
CA THR A 170 -11.88 -14.68 -7.24
C THR A 170 -13.35 -14.94 -6.90
N GLY A 171 -14.14 -13.89 -6.68
CA GLY A 171 -15.57 -13.96 -6.38
C GLY A 171 -16.22 -12.58 -6.30
N ALA A 172 -17.49 -12.54 -5.87
CA ALA A 172 -18.26 -11.31 -5.72
C ALA A 172 -17.58 -10.32 -4.75
N GLY A 173 -17.64 -9.03 -5.08
CA GLY A 173 -17.10 -7.97 -4.24
C GLY A 173 -17.80 -7.90 -2.87
N ALA A 174 -17.16 -7.27 -1.88
CA ALA A 174 -17.77 -7.11 -0.55
C ALA A 174 -19.08 -6.29 -0.64
N LEU A 175 -19.13 -5.29 -1.52
CA LEU A 175 -20.30 -4.44 -1.73
C LEU A 175 -21.16 -4.86 -2.93
N ASP A 176 -20.90 -6.04 -3.50
CA ASP A 176 -21.72 -6.58 -4.56
C ASP A 176 -23.15 -6.83 -4.03
N PRO A 177 -24.22 -6.37 -4.70
CA PRO A 177 -25.60 -6.58 -4.27
C PRO A 177 -25.93 -8.05 -3.99
N GLU A 178 -25.44 -8.99 -4.81
CA GLU A 178 -25.68 -10.41 -4.61
C GLU A 178 -24.96 -10.92 -3.35
N ASN A 179 -23.76 -10.41 -3.08
CA ASN A 179 -23.00 -10.79 -1.89
C ASN A 179 -23.61 -10.20 -0.62
N LEU A 180 -24.03 -8.94 -0.65
CA LEU A 180 -24.72 -8.26 0.45
C LEU A 180 -26.05 -8.94 0.78
N GLY A 181 -26.78 -9.41 -0.23
CA GLY A 181 -28.08 -10.08 -0.08
C GLY A 181 -28.02 -11.50 0.51
N LYS A 182 -26.83 -12.12 0.64
CA LYS A 182 -26.72 -13.45 1.25
C LYS A 182 -27.10 -13.42 2.72
N ILE A 183 -27.91 -14.37 3.14
CA ILE A 183 -28.29 -14.58 4.55
C ILE A 183 -27.03 -14.96 5.34
N ARG A 184 -26.78 -14.24 6.43
CA ARG A 184 -25.68 -14.47 7.36
C ARG A 184 -26.21 -14.43 8.80
N PRO A 185 -25.54 -15.08 9.76
CA PRO A 185 -25.85 -14.91 11.16
C PRO A 185 -25.78 -13.43 11.57
N SER A 186 -26.61 -13.04 12.53
CA SER A 186 -26.52 -11.71 13.14
C SER A 186 -25.17 -11.53 13.83
N THR A 187 -24.60 -10.33 13.73
CA THR A 187 -23.33 -10.02 14.39
C THR A 187 -23.56 -9.69 15.88
N PRO A 188 -22.69 -10.14 16.80
CA PRO A 188 -22.81 -9.88 18.23
C PRO A 188 -22.84 -8.39 18.61
N PHE A 189 -22.10 -7.57 17.87
CA PHE A 189 -22.10 -6.12 18.03
C PHE A 189 -21.85 -5.40 16.70
N ASP A 190 -22.15 -4.10 16.69
CA ASP A 190 -21.92 -3.20 15.56
C ASP A 190 -20.75 -2.25 15.86
N LEU A 191 -19.71 -2.33 15.03
CA LEU A 191 -18.52 -1.48 15.05
C LEU A 191 -18.78 -0.12 14.41
N THR A 192 -19.92 0.11 13.75
CA THR A 192 -20.21 1.38 13.10
C THR A 192 -20.12 2.54 14.07
N GLY A 193 -19.33 3.56 13.71
CA GLY A 193 -19.11 4.75 14.52
C GLY A 193 -17.66 5.24 14.51
N THR A 194 -17.36 6.17 15.43
CA THR A 194 -16.02 6.73 15.61
C THR A 194 -15.41 6.28 16.94
N TRP A 195 -14.12 5.94 16.89
CA TRP A 195 -13.41 5.24 17.98
C TRP A 195 -12.05 5.89 18.24
N THR A 196 -11.85 6.47 19.42
CA THR A 196 -10.56 7.06 19.81
C THR A 196 -9.67 6.05 20.52
N PHE A 197 -8.36 6.13 20.30
CA PHE A 197 -7.38 5.36 21.07
C PHE A 197 -7.43 5.78 22.54
N ARG A 198 -7.48 4.81 23.45
CA ARG A 198 -7.32 5.05 24.88
C ARG A 198 -5.84 4.99 25.21
N GLY A 199 -5.22 6.16 25.35
CA GLY A 199 -3.84 6.28 25.84
C GLY A 199 -3.77 5.93 27.32
N GLU A 200 -2.94 4.95 27.66
CA GLU A 200 -2.70 4.49 29.05
C GLU A 200 -1.63 5.34 29.77
N ASP A 201 -1.12 6.37 29.10
CA ASP A 201 -0.15 7.37 29.56
C ASP A 201 -0.80 8.69 30.01
N ARG A 202 -2.12 8.74 30.13
CA ARG A 202 -2.86 9.97 30.46
C ARG A 202 -3.65 9.83 31.76
N GLY A 203 -3.85 10.95 32.43
CA GLY A 203 -4.57 11.04 33.70
C GLY A 203 -3.65 10.88 34.91
N ASP A 204 -4.24 10.58 36.06
CA ASP A 204 -3.54 10.62 37.36
C ASP A 204 -2.65 9.39 37.62
N THR A 205 -2.66 8.39 36.75
CA THR A 205 -2.10 7.06 37.04
C THR A 205 -0.96 6.62 36.12
N ASP A 206 -0.59 7.40 35.10
CA ASP A 206 0.43 7.11 34.05
C ASP A 206 0.94 5.65 34.05
N TYR A 207 0.23 4.79 33.33
CA TYR A 207 0.56 3.37 33.23
C TYR A 207 1.51 3.05 32.07
N SER A 208 2.16 4.05 31.48
CA SER A 208 3.06 3.87 30.33
C SER A 208 4.21 2.88 30.59
N ALA A 209 4.66 2.78 31.84
CA ALA A 209 5.68 1.82 32.26
C ALA A 209 5.16 0.36 32.29
N ASN A 210 3.86 0.15 32.53
CA ASN A 210 3.26 -1.17 32.72
C ASN A 210 2.66 -1.74 31.43
N TYR A 211 1.78 -0.98 30.78
CA TYR A 211 1.02 -1.44 29.62
C TYR A 211 1.54 -0.85 28.30
N GLY A 212 2.46 0.12 28.38
CA GLY A 212 2.83 0.92 27.23
C GLY A 212 1.69 1.89 26.87
N SER A 213 2.05 3.08 26.39
CA SER A 213 1.08 4.04 25.86
C SER A 213 0.47 3.49 24.54
N TYR A 214 0.78 4.11 23.42
CA TYR A 214 0.60 3.59 22.07
C TYR A 214 1.53 2.40 21.76
N GLU A 215 2.53 2.18 22.61
CA GLU A 215 3.48 1.07 22.53
C GLU A 215 2.85 -0.23 23.03
N PHE A 216 3.20 -1.34 22.40
CA PHE A 216 2.98 -2.69 22.89
C PHE A 216 4.07 -3.00 23.92
N LYS A 217 3.69 -3.27 25.17
CA LYS A 217 4.61 -3.69 26.25
C LYS A 217 4.05 -4.84 27.09
N PRO A 218 4.88 -5.72 27.66
CA PRO A 218 6.33 -5.81 27.48
C PRO A 218 6.70 -6.16 26.03
N HIS A 219 7.93 -5.84 25.64
CA HIS A 219 8.51 -6.27 24.36
C HIS A 219 8.69 -7.81 24.34
N PRO A 220 8.62 -8.46 23.17
CA PRO A 220 8.90 -9.89 23.06
C PRO A 220 10.42 -10.12 23.15
N THR A 221 10.83 -11.38 23.14
CA THR A 221 12.24 -11.70 22.91
C THR A 221 12.58 -11.46 21.44
N PHE A 222 13.36 -10.42 21.16
CA PHE A 222 13.79 -10.11 19.79
C PHE A 222 14.82 -11.11 19.26
N THR A 223 14.85 -11.29 17.95
CA THR A 223 15.99 -11.91 17.25
C THR A 223 17.18 -10.95 17.28
N GLU A 224 18.36 -11.41 16.84
CA GLU A 224 19.53 -10.52 16.66
C GLU A 224 19.20 -9.33 15.74
N LYS A 225 18.52 -9.60 14.61
CA LYS A 225 18.05 -8.55 13.68
C LYS A 225 17.14 -7.54 14.39
N GLY A 226 16.11 -8.00 15.11
CA GLY A 226 15.18 -7.12 15.82
C GLY A 226 15.86 -6.31 16.93
N GLN A 227 16.75 -6.93 17.70
CA GLN A 227 17.47 -6.28 18.79
C GLN A 227 18.42 -5.21 18.29
N ASN A 228 19.18 -5.48 17.22
CA ASN A 228 20.10 -4.51 16.62
C ASN A 228 19.38 -3.23 16.16
N ILE A 229 18.20 -3.39 15.54
CA ILE A 229 17.37 -2.25 15.10
C ILE A 229 16.90 -1.43 16.32
N LEU A 230 16.43 -2.11 17.38
CA LEU A 230 16.00 -1.44 18.60
C LEU A 230 17.15 -0.69 19.28
N ASP A 231 18.32 -1.30 19.38
CA ASP A 231 19.50 -0.70 20.01
C ASP A 231 19.99 0.54 19.24
N GLU A 232 20.00 0.47 17.91
CA GLU A 232 20.32 1.61 17.05
C GLU A 232 19.32 2.75 17.24
N TYR A 233 18.01 2.44 17.24
CA TYR A 233 16.96 3.41 17.51
C TYR A 233 17.14 4.07 18.88
N LEU A 234 17.32 3.28 19.95
CA LEU A 234 17.47 3.79 21.31
C LEU A 234 18.74 4.64 21.47
N THR A 235 19.83 4.27 20.81
CA THR A 235 21.09 5.04 20.81
C THR A 235 20.86 6.43 20.20
N ASN A 236 20.26 6.50 19.01
CA ASN A 236 19.95 7.77 18.36
C ASN A 236 18.93 8.60 19.16
N ALA A 237 17.86 7.97 19.65
CA ALA A 237 16.83 8.64 20.42
C ALA A 237 17.38 9.27 21.72
N ARG A 238 18.26 8.57 22.44
CA ARG A 238 18.94 9.10 23.64
C ARG A 238 19.90 10.24 23.33
N ALA A 239 20.47 10.26 22.12
CA ALA A 239 21.27 11.37 21.62
C ALA A 239 20.43 12.54 21.09
N GLY A 240 19.09 12.46 21.12
CA GLY A 240 18.19 13.48 20.58
C GLY A 240 18.11 13.50 19.05
N ILE A 241 18.54 12.42 18.38
CA ILE A 241 18.54 12.27 16.93
C ILE A 241 17.28 11.51 16.52
N ARG A 242 16.49 12.06 15.59
CA ARG A 242 15.37 11.34 15.00
C ARG A 242 15.91 10.28 14.04
N PHE A 243 15.55 9.03 14.28
CA PHE A 243 16.00 7.89 13.49
C PHE A 243 14.87 6.88 13.34
N GLY A 244 14.81 6.18 12.20
CA GLY A 244 13.90 5.05 12.00
C GLY A 244 12.40 5.38 12.13
N GLU A 245 11.95 6.54 11.65
CA GLU A 245 10.53 6.93 11.70
C GLU A 245 9.94 7.16 10.29
N PRO A 246 9.56 6.08 9.58
CA PRO A 246 8.93 6.16 8.25
C PRO A 246 7.74 7.11 8.13
N THR A 247 6.91 7.21 9.17
CA THR A 247 5.71 8.05 9.10
C THR A 247 6.05 9.54 9.12
N ALA A 248 7.26 9.93 9.53
CA ALA A 248 7.76 11.30 9.45
C ALA A 248 8.12 11.71 8.01
N ILE A 249 8.29 10.77 7.08
CA ILE A 249 8.43 11.04 5.64
C ILE A 249 7.24 10.51 4.84
N CYS A 250 6.09 10.41 5.52
CA CYS A 250 4.78 10.11 4.93
C CYS A 250 4.58 8.68 4.41
N TYR A 251 5.36 7.70 4.85
CA TYR A 251 4.95 6.30 4.69
C TYR A 251 3.65 6.03 5.51
N PRO A 252 2.77 5.13 5.04
CA PRO A 252 1.61 4.69 5.81
C PRO A 252 2.01 4.11 7.17
N ALA A 253 1.13 4.22 8.17
CA ALA A 253 1.44 3.67 9.49
C ALA A 253 1.33 2.14 9.48
N GLY A 254 0.32 1.61 8.78
CA GLY A 254 0.10 0.18 8.65
C GLY A 254 -0.40 -0.49 9.91
N MET A 255 -0.67 -1.78 9.80
CA MET A 255 -1.07 -2.63 10.91
C MET A 255 0.17 -3.19 11.63
N PRO A 256 0.20 -3.17 12.97
CA PRO A 256 -0.88 -2.79 13.89
C PRO A 256 -0.87 -1.31 14.28
N ARG A 257 0.14 -0.52 13.86
CA ARG A 257 0.34 0.85 14.35
C ARG A 257 -0.85 1.77 14.11
N VAL A 258 -1.59 1.60 13.00
CA VAL A 258 -2.82 2.33 12.70
C VAL A 258 -3.88 2.17 13.80
N MET A 259 -3.85 1.03 14.53
CA MET A 259 -4.77 0.75 15.64
C MET A 259 -4.37 1.44 16.94
N THR A 260 -3.10 1.79 17.14
CA THR A 260 -2.59 2.42 18.38
C THR A 260 -2.18 3.88 18.21
N ARG A 261 -2.21 4.39 16.98
CA ARG A 261 -1.87 5.79 16.70
C ARG A 261 -2.94 6.75 17.24
N TYR A 262 -2.47 7.92 17.68
CA TYR A 262 -3.34 9.01 18.10
C TYR A 262 -4.28 9.46 17.00
N GLY A 263 -5.57 9.52 17.34
CA GLY A 263 -6.64 9.88 16.43
C GLY A 263 -7.82 8.90 16.52
N SER A 264 -8.94 9.35 15.98
CA SER A 264 -10.12 8.51 15.83
C SER A 264 -10.01 7.62 14.60
N LEU A 265 -10.60 6.42 14.68
CA LEU A 265 -10.93 5.57 13.56
C LEU A 265 -12.43 5.66 13.31
N MET A 266 -12.82 5.81 12.05
CA MET A 266 -14.21 5.71 11.62
C MET A 266 -14.39 4.32 11.04
N MET A 267 -15.40 3.61 11.52
CA MET A 267 -15.71 2.26 11.06
C MET A 267 -17.12 2.22 10.48
N LEU A 268 -17.28 1.51 9.37
CA LEU A 268 -18.55 1.22 8.72
C LEU A 268 -18.67 -0.29 8.58
N GLN A 269 -19.59 -0.91 9.32
CA GLN A 269 -19.81 -2.35 9.28
C GLN A 269 -20.94 -2.70 8.32
N TYR A 270 -20.60 -3.52 7.33
CA TYR A 270 -21.53 -4.22 6.44
C TYR A 270 -21.54 -5.72 6.79
N PRO A 271 -22.57 -6.48 6.36
CA PRO A 271 -22.59 -7.94 6.58
C PRO A 271 -21.39 -8.69 5.97
N THR A 272 -20.72 -8.08 4.99
CA THR A 272 -19.63 -8.66 4.20
C THR A 272 -18.25 -8.11 4.55
N ALA A 273 -18.16 -6.94 5.19
CA ALA A 273 -16.90 -6.29 5.50
C ALA A 273 -17.06 -5.16 6.51
N ILE A 274 -16.00 -4.86 7.26
CA ILE A 274 -15.85 -3.63 8.04
C ILE A 274 -14.83 -2.75 7.33
N PHE A 275 -15.25 -1.55 6.94
CA PHE A 275 -14.37 -0.52 6.39
C PHE A 275 -13.91 0.38 7.53
N MET A 276 -12.61 0.58 7.63
CA MET A 276 -11.98 1.39 8.66
C MET A 276 -11.17 2.50 8.00
N LEU A 277 -11.39 3.73 8.45
CA LEU A 277 -10.69 4.92 7.99
C LEU A 277 -9.97 5.56 9.17
N SER A 278 -8.67 5.77 9.02
CA SER A 278 -7.85 6.57 9.90
C SER A 278 -7.78 8.00 9.37
N ARG A 279 -7.87 8.97 10.28
CA ARG A 279 -7.71 10.39 9.95
C ARG A 279 -6.40 10.69 9.22
N LEU A 280 -5.32 10.07 9.67
CA LEU A 280 -3.98 10.45 9.23
C LEU A 280 -3.60 9.67 7.98
N ASN A 281 -3.17 10.40 6.94
CA ASN A 281 -2.94 9.91 5.58
C ASN A 281 -4.18 9.36 4.87
N ASN A 282 -5.38 9.62 5.41
CA ASN A 282 -6.62 8.99 4.97
C ASN A 282 -6.44 7.46 4.81
N GLU A 283 -5.65 6.88 5.72
CA GLU A 283 -5.29 5.48 5.63
C GLU A 283 -6.51 4.61 5.86
N TYR A 284 -6.75 3.65 4.96
CA TYR A 284 -7.91 2.79 5.04
C TYR A 284 -7.50 1.33 5.22
N ARG A 285 -8.33 0.59 5.92
CA ARG A 285 -8.24 -0.85 6.14
C ARG A 285 -9.61 -1.47 5.92
N VAL A 286 -9.65 -2.68 5.36
CA VAL A 286 -10.88 -3.44 5.22
C VAL A 286 -10.72 -4.80 5.89
N ILE A 287 -11.68 -5.18 6.72
CA ILE A 287 -11.79 -6.52 7.31
C ILE A 287 -12.92 -7.25 6.58
N PHE A 288 -12.59 -8.27 5.79
CA PHE A 288 -13.61 -9.03 5.06
C PHE A 288 -14.26 -10.07 5.96
N LEU A 289 -15.60 -10.12 5.96
CA LEU A 289 -16.44 -11.00 6.78
C LEU A 289 -17.26 -11.99 5.94
N ASP A 290 -17.10 -11.96 4.61
CA ASP A 290 -17.92 -12.73 3.68
C ASP A 290 -17.41 -14.16 3.41
N GLY A 291 -16.44 -14.63 4.21
CA GLY A 291 -15.89 -15.98 4.12
C GLY A 291 -15.01 -16.21 2.89
N ARG A 292 -14.57 -15.14 2.20
CA ARG A 292 -13.65 -15.26 1.08
C ARG A 292 -12.35 -15.95 1.49
N LYS A 293 -11.72 -16.61 0.53
CA LYS A 293 -10.36 -17.12 0.70
C LYS A 293 -9.37 -15.97 0.58
N ARG A 294 -8.25 -16.11 1.29
CA ARG A 294 -7.09 -15.23 1.18
C ARG A 294 -6.57 -15.22 -0.26
N GLU A 295 -6.21 -14.05 -0.76
CA GLU A 295 -5.61 -13.93 -2.10
C GLU A 295 -4.32 -14.76 -2.18
N PRO A 296 -4.04 -15.52 -3.25
CA PRO A 296 -2.78 -16.23 -3.41
C PRO A 296 -1.56 -15.29 -3.32
N ASN A 297 -0.45 -15.75 -2.74
CA ASN A 297 0.75 -14.94 -2.51
C ASN A 297 1.30 -14.31 -3.80
N GLU A 298 1.18 -15.00 -4.92
CA GLU A 298 1.66 -14.57 -6.24
C GLU A 298 0.90 -13.34 -6.76
N THR A 299 -0.36 -13.18 -6.34
CA THR A 299 -1.26 -12.12 -6.80
C THR A 299 -1.60 -11.09 -5.73
N ARG A 300 -1.27 -11.39 -4.47
CA ARG A 300 -1.60 -10.56 -3.30
C ARG A 300 -0.91 -9.20 -3.37
N ASP A 301 -1.65 -8.16 -2.99
CA ASP A 301 -1.09 -6.81 -2.88
C ASP A 301 -0.43 -6.61 -1.51
N TYR A 302 0.89 -6.74 -1.46
CA TYR A 302 1.64 -6.50 -0.23
C TYR A 302 1.65 -5.01 0.11
N ASN A 303 1.11 -4.66 1.27
CA ASN A 303 0.92 -3.27 1.68
C ASN A 303 1.02 -3.12 3.21
N TRP A 304 1.01 -1.89 3.71
CA TRP A 304 1.17 -1.62 5.15
C TRP A 304 0.00 -2.12 6.02
N ASN A 305 -1.22 -2.24 5.50
CA ASN A 305 -2.37 -2.74 6.27
C ASN A 305 -2.61 -4.25 6.11
N GLY A 306 -1.96 -4.89 5.15
CA GLY A 306 -2.16 -6.30 4.81
C GLY A 306 -3.58 -6.62 4.34
N GLU A 307 -3.88 -7.91 4.24
CA GLU A 307 -5.20 -8.44 3.93
C GLU A 307 -5.85 -9.01 5.20
N SER A 308 -6.91 -8.36 5.69
CA SER A 308 -7.63 -8.79 6.88
C SER A 308 -8.86 -9.64 6.52
N ILE A 309 -8.91 -10.87 7.05
CA ILE A 309 -10.07 -11.76 6.97
C ILE A 309 -10.57 -12.00 8.39
N GLY A 310 -11.85 -11.74 8.62
CA GLY A 310 -12.47 -11.87 9.93
C GLY A 310 -13.65 -12.82 9.94
N HIS A 311 -13.91 -13.39 11.11
CA HIS A 311 -15.07 -14.21 11.42
C HIS A 311 -15.49 -14.01 12.87
N TRP A 312 -16.73 -14.36 13.17
CA TRP A 312 -17.28 -14.28 14.52
C TRP A 312 -17.11 -15.61 15.26
N GLU A 313 -16.54 -15.57 16.45
CA GLU A 313 -16.51 -16.66 17.43
C GLU A 313 -17.31 -16.22 18.65
N GLU A 314 -18.54 -16.72 18.79
CA GLU A 314 -19.47 -16.30 19.85
C GLU A 314 -19.65 -14.78 19.89
N ASP A 315 -19.10 -14.09 20.88
CA ASP A 315 -19.16 -12.64 21.09
C ASP A 315 -17.90 -11.89 20.61
N THR A 316 -16.96 -12.59 19.98
CA THR A 316 -15.64 -12.09 19.61
C THR A 316 -15.49 -12.02 18.10
N LEU A 317 -15.08 -10.86 17.56
CA LEU A 317 -14.60 -10.76 16.19
C LEU A 317 -13.13 -11.16 16.15
N VAL A 318 -12.81 -12.25 15.46
CA VAL A 318 -11.44 -12.69 15.23
C VAL A 318 -11.02 -12.24 13.84
N VAL A 319 -9.86 -11.60 13.73
CA VAL A 319 -9.33 -11.08 12.46
C VAL A 319 -7.92 -11.56 12.24
N HIS A 320 -7.68 -12.23 11.13
CA HIS A 320 -6.35 -12.64 10.70
C HIS A 320 -5.84 -11.73 9.57
N THR A 321 -4.70 -11.11 9.79
CA THR A 321 -4.06 -10.20 8.83
C THR A 321 -2.66 -10.68 8.48
N GLU A 322 -2.38 -10.78 7.18
CA GLU A 322 -1.08 -11.15 6.59
C GLU A 322 -0.89 -10.39 5.27
N GLY A 323 0.27 -10.56 4.60
CA GLY A 323 0.54 -9.90 3.31
C GLY A 323 1.03 -8.48 3.48
N PHE A 324 1.92 -8.26 4.44
CA PHE A 324 2.50 -6.95 4.73
C PHE A 324 3.69 -6.65 3.83
N THR A 325 3.90 -5.37 3.52
CA THR A 325 5.18 -4.95 2.96
C THR A 325 6.28 -4.97 4.04
N ASP A 326 7.50 -5.30 3.61
CA ASP A 326 8.76 -5.19 4.35
C ASP A 326 9.39 -3.78 4.21
N GLU A 327 8.88 -2.95 3.30
CA GLU A 327 9.37 -1.59 3.06
C GLU A 327 8.85 -0.62 4.14
N ASN A 328 9.75 -0.18 5.04
CA ASN A 328 9.48 0.90 6.00
C ASN A 328 8.24 0.65 6.88
N HIS A 329 7.99 -0.62 7.22
CA HIS A 329 6.85 -1.02 8.02
C HIS A 329 7.25 -1.22 9.49
N LEU A 330 6.44 -0.71 10.41
CA LEU A 330 6.79 -0.68 11.82
C LEU A 330 5.60 -1.05 12.72
N ILE A 331 5.89 -1.72 13.83
CA ILE A 331 4.90 -1.99 14.89
C ILE A 331 4.78 -0.76 15.81
N GLN A 332 5.92 -0.25 16.24
CA GLN A 332 6.07 0.97 17.04
C GLN A 332 7.49 1.52 16.87
N GLN A 333 7.77 2.70 17.44
CA GLN A 333 9.09 3.31 17.40
C GLN A 333 10.18 2.31 17.84
N GLY A 334 11.22 2.16 17.02
CA GLY A 334 12.33 1.23 17.25
C GLY A 334 12.03 -0.25 16.97
N ILE A 335 10.81 -0.60 16.55
CA ILE A 335 10.42 -1.99 16.26
C ILE A 335 9.85 -2.06 14.83
N PHE A 336 10.72 -2.46 13.90
CA PHE A 336 10.37 -2.75 12.52
C PHE A 336 9.86 -4.18 12.37
N THR A 337 9.21 -4.45 11.24
CA THR A 337 8.63 -5.75 10.91
C THR A 337 8.81 -6.04 9.42
N GLY A 338 8.67 -7.31 9.03
CA GLY A 338 8.84 -7.78 7.66
C GLY A 338 7.56 -8.29 7.02
N ASP A 339 7.71 -8.90 5.85
CA ASP A 339 6.62 -9.54 5.12
C ASP A 339 6.14 -10.87 5.75
N GLN A 340 6.90 -11.39 6.73
CA GLN A 340 6.54 -12.56 7.55
C GLN A 340 5.61 -12.22 8.73
N LEU A 341 5.26 -10.95 8.92
CA LEU A 341 4.34 -10.55 9.96
C LEU A 341 2.97 -11.21 9.78
N LYS A 342 2.45 -11.74 10.87
CA LYS A 342 1.07 -12.20 10.99
C LYS A 342 0.46 -11.60 12.24
N ILE A 343 -0.76 -11.10 12.11
CA ILE A 343 -1.50 -10.50 13.22
C ILE A 343 -2.83 -11.22 13.34
N THR A 344 -3.12 -11.73 14.53
CA THR A 344 -4.46 -12.12 14.94
C THR A 344 -4.97 -11.10 15.94
N GLU A 345 -6.08 -10.43 15.61
CA GLU A 345 -6.83 -9.61 16.54
C GLU A 345 -8.02 -10.40 17.07
N ARG A 346 -8.29 -10.31 18.37
CA ARG A 346 -9.55 -10.72 18.99
C ARG A 346 -10.22 -9.50 19.58
N ILE A 347 -11.33 -9.08 18.98
CA ILE A 347 -12.02 -7.85 19.32
C ILE A 347 -13.33 -8.18 20.03
N THR A 348 -13.49 -7.64 21.23
CA THR A 348 -14.71 -7.76 22.05
C THR A 348 -15.24 -6.37 22.39
N MET A 349 -16.56 -6.28 22.57
CA MET A 349 -17.25 -5.06 22.95
C MET A 349 -17.60 -5.09 24.45
N ILE A 350 -17.09 -4.14 25.22
CA ILE A 350 -17.35 -4.04 26.66
C ILE A 350 -17.97 -2.67 27.00
N ASN A 351 -18.32 -2.47 28.28
CA ASN A 351 -18.86 -1.21 28.80
C ASN A 351 -20.09 -0.70 28.02
N ASN A 352 -21.09 -1.57 27.84
CA ASN A 352 -22.35 -1.25 27.17
C ASN A 352 -22.17 -0.68 25.76
N GLY A 353 -21.24 -1.23 24.98
CA GLY A 353 -21.06 -0.82 23.57
C GLY A 353 -20.10 0.36 23.36
N ASN A 354 -19.38 0.79 24.40
CA ASN A 354 -18.56 2.01 24.36
C ASN A 354 -17.05 1.77 24.38
N THR A 355 -16.60 0.54 24.61
CA THR A 355 -15.16 0.21 24.57
C THR A 355 -14.93 -1.03 23.72
N LEU A 356 -14.07 -0.93 22.73
CA LEU A 356 -13.46 -2.07 22.07
C LEU A 356 -12.25 -2.52 22.89
N LYS A 357 -12.24 -3.76 23.35
CA LYS A 357 -11.04 -4.46 23.84
C LYS A 357 -10.48 -5.27 22.68
N MET A 358 -9.23 -5.02 22.33
CA MET A 358 -8.55 -5.63 21.20
C MET A 358 -7.33 -6.37 21.71
N ASP A 359 -7.35 -7.69 21.66
CA ASP A 359 -6.17 -8.50 21.93
C ASP A 359 -5.43 -8.77 20.63
N PHE A 360 -4.18 -8.36 20.57
CA PHE A 360 -3.27 -8.61 19.47
C PHE A 360 -2.40 -9.82 19.80
N ILE A 361 -2.23 -10.69 18.81
CA ILE A 361 -1.30 -11.82 18.82
C ILE A 361 -0.49 -11.70 17.55
N MET A 362 0.80 -11.41 17.68
CA MET A 362 1.67 -11.09 16.55
C MET A 362 2.86 -12.04 16.46
N THR A 363 3.18 -12.50 15.25
CA THR A 363 4.38 -13.30 14.98
C THR A 363 5.15 -12.72 13.81
N ASP A 364 6.46 -12.61 13.94
CA ASP A 364 7.39 -12.27 12.86
C ASP A 364 8.73 -12.91 13.19
N SER A 365 8.98 -14.08 12.59
CA SER A 365 10.15 -14.90 12.92
C SER A 365 11.49 -14.26 12.54
N GLU A 366 11.48 -13.21 11.70
CA GLU A 366 12.71 -12.47 11.41
C GLU A 366 13.07 -11.49 12.51
N HIS A 367 12.09 -10.97 13.25
CA HIS A 367 12.27 -9.86 14.18
C HIS A 367 12.11 -10.27 15.65
N TRP A 368 11.27 -11.25 15.98
CA TRP A 368 11.14 -11.78 17.35
C TRP A 368 10.80 -13.28 17.39
N VAL A 369 11.01 -13.87 18.57
CA VAL A 369 10.76 -15.29 18.83
C VAL A 369 9.35 -15.47 19.39
N GLY A 370 8.56 -16.33 18.74
CA GLY A 370 7.24 -16.73 19.20
C GLY A 370 6.18 -15.64 19.05
N GLU A 371 5.15 -15.71 19.90
CA GLU A 371 4.04 -14.78 19.87
C GLU A 371 4.27 -13.57 20.77
N TRP A 372 4.00 -12.39 20.23
CA TRP A 372 3.89 -11.17 21.00
C TRP A 372 2.42 -10.84 21.24
N ARG A 373 2.00 -10.91 22.49
CA ARG A 373 0.60 -10.74 22.91
C ARG A 373 0.41 -9.45 23.68
N HIS A 374 -0.66 -8.72 23.37
CA HIS A 374 -0.96 -7.47 24.06
C HIS A 374 -2.41 -7.04 23.90
N THR A 375 -2.95 -6.30 24.86
CA THR A 375 -4.32 -5.79 24.83
C THR A 375 -4.31 -4.28 24.67
N LYS A 376 -5.10 -3.73 23.75
CA LYS A 376 -5.36 -2.29 23.62
C LYS A 376 -6.85 -1.99 23.64
N PHE A 377 -7.17 -0.73 23.93
CA PHE A 377 -8.55 -0.27 24.00
C PHE A 377 -8.82 0.89 23.05
N ARG A 378 -10.03 0.92 22.50
CA ARG A 378 -10.58 2.08 21.83
C ARG A 378 -11.95 2.41 22.38
N ASP A 379 -12.18 3.70 22.61
CA ASP A 379 -13.42 4.20 23.18
C ASP A 379 -14.29 4.86 22.12
N ARG A 380 -15.58 4.60 22.17
CA ARG A 380 -16.56 5.25 21.31
C ARG A 380 -16.57 6.74 21.62
N ILE A 381 -16.51 7.55 20.57
CA ILE A 381 -16.68 9.00 20.69
C ILE A 381 -17.94 9.43 19.95
N LEU A 382 -18.67 10.37 20.53
CA LEU A 382 -19.87 10.96 19.94
C LEU A 382 -19.59 12.41 19.53
N ARG A 383 -20.38 12.93 18.59
CA ARG A 383 -20.26 14.32 18.11
C ARG A 383 -18.85 14.64 17.55
N SER A 384 -18.24 13.64 16.92
CA SER A 384 -16.91 13.74 16.32
C SER A 384 -16.90 12.97 15.01
N ASP A 385 -16.37 13.63 13.98
CA ASP A 385 -16.14 13.06 12.65
C ASP A 385 -14.64 13.09 12.31
N ILE A 386 -14.22 12.19 11.43
CA ILE A 386 -12.89 12.25 10.85
C ILE A 386 -12.88 13.29 9.73
N ARG A 387 -11.88 14.17 9.78
CA ARG A 387 -11.57 15.11 8.71
C ARG A 387 -10.34 14.63 7.96
N GLU A 388 -10.26 14.99 6.69
CA GLU A 388 -9.08 14.74 5.87
C GLU A 388 -7.81 15.25 6.57
N ALA A 389 -6.76 14.43 6.59
CA ALA A 389 -5.43 14.86 6.96
C ALA A 389 -4.38 14.15 6.10
N ASN A 390 -3.63 14.94 5.33
CA ASN A 390 -2.58 14.45 4.46
C ASN A 390 -1.20 14.73 5.05
N CYS A 391 -0.29 13.79 4.90
CA CYS A 391 1.13 14.04 5.13
C CYS A 391 1.78 14.46 3.81
N ILE A 392 2.43 15.62 3.83
CA ILE A 392 3.19 16.14 2.70
C ILE A 392 4.67 16.10 3.09
N PRO A 393 5.52 15.32 2.39
CA PRO A 393 6.93 15.19 2.78
C PRO A 393 7.67 16.53 2.85
N ALA A 394 7.33 17.47 1.96
CA ALA A 394 7.91 18.81 1.96
C ALA A 394 7.55 19.61 3.22
N ASP A 395 6.32 19.49 3.72
CA ASP A 395 5.90 20.17 4.96
C ASP A 395 6.62 19.57 6.17
N ASN A 396 6.79 18.25 6.20
CA ASN A 396 7.54 17.59 7.25
C ASN A 396 9.03 17.99 7.24
N ALA A 397 9.63 18.20 6.06
CA ALA A 397 11.00 18.68 5.96
C ALA A 397 11.22 20.08 6.57
N LEU A 398 10.15 20.85 6.81
CA LEU A 398 10.21 22.14 7.52
C LEU A 398 10.16 21.99 9.05
N LEU A 399 9.79 20.82 9.57
CA LEU A 399 9.67 20.59 11.00
C LEU A 399 11.05 20.52 11.67
N PRO A 400 11.24 21.16 12.83
CA PRO A 400 12.50 21.07 13.55
C PRO A 400 12.80 19.61 13.93
N GLY A 401 14.03 19.17 13.63
CA GLY A 401 14.52 17.83 13.93
C GLY A 401 14.29 16.78 12.84
N ILE A 402 13.67 17.13 11.70
CA ILE A 402 13.74 16.34 10.46
C ILE A 402 14.96 16.85 9.69
N ARG A 403 16.05 16.08 9.67
CA ARG A 403 17.31 16.41 8.99
C ARG A 403 17.77 15.25 8.12
#